data_AF-A0AAI9YKK2-F1
#
_entry.id   AF-A0AAI9YKK2-F1
#
_cell.length_a   1.000
_cell.length_b   1.000
_cell.length_c   1.000
_cell.angle_alpha   90.00
_cell.angle_beta   90.00
_cell.angle_gamma   90.00
#
_symmetry.space_group_name_H-M   'P 1'
#
loop_
_entity.id
_entity.type
_entity.pdbx_description
1 polymer ?
#
loop_
_entity_poly.entity_id
_entity_poly.type
_entity_poly.pdbx_seq_one_letter_code
_entity_poly.pdbx_strand_id
1 'polypeptide(L)'
;MGFTPEVFDIANESQTAETAKKYGLTPAEVTELHQKATAAKATAYCPYSQFRVGATLLSKDGQYTSGANVENASYPVGTCAERVAFGKAITEGIRGFKAVAVATDIEAPCSPCGMCRQFIREFVDLETPILMFNKDGKYAVMRLEALLPLSFGPEYLPPPDVLERARAGGK
;
A
#
# COMPACT_ATOMS: atom_id res chain seq x y z
N MET A 1 5.32 19.71 13.89
CA MET A 1 3.98 19.30 14.37
C MET A 1 3.72 17.92 13.81
N GLY A 2 3.57 16.91 14.66
CA GLY A 2 3.29 15.54 14.22
C GLY A 2 1.91 15.46 13.60
N PHE A 3 1.82 15.02 12.35
CA PHE A 3 0.55 14.77 11.69
C PHE A 3 0.01 13.43 12.21
N THR A 4 -0.91 13.47 13.17
CA THR A 4 -1.68 12.29 13.56
C THR A 4 -2.87 12.20 12.60
N PRO A 5 -2.96 11.16 11.75
CA PRO A 5 -4.10 11.03 10.85
C PRO A 5 -5.38 10.80 11.64
N GLU A 6 -6.49 11.29 11.11
CA GLU A 6 -7.82 10.97 11.60
C GLU A 6 -8.06 9.46 11.53
N VAL A 7 -8.75 8.92 12.55
CA VAL A 7 -9.05 7.50 12.68
C VAL A 7 -10.56 7.29 12.57
N PHE A 8 -10.94 6.39 11.67
CA PHE A 8 -12.30 5.96 11.40
C PHE A 8 -12.51 4.54 11.92
N ASP A 9 -13.77 4.11 11.98
CA ASP A 9 -14.18 2.76 12.37
C ASP A 9 -14.98 2.13 11.22
N ILE A 10 -14.55 0.96 10.74
CA ILE A 10 -15.21 0.26 9.63
C ILE A 10 -16.64 -0.15 9.98
N ALA A 11 -16.95 -0.35 11.26
CA ALA A 11 -18.29 -0.66 11.73
C ALA A 11 -19.23 0.56 11.72
N ASN A 12 -18.70 1.78 11.60
CA ASN A 12 -19.50 2.99 11.47
C ASN A 12 -19.77 3.30 9.99
N GLU A 13 -20.98 2.96 9.53
CA GLU A 13 -21.41 3.13 8.14
C GLU A 13 -21.27 4.59 7.64
N SER A 14 -21.53 5.58 8.50
CA SER A 14 -21.38 6.99 8.13
C SER A 14 -19.93 7.36 7.86
N GLN A 15 -19.00 6.89 8.69
CA GLN A 15 -17.56 7.14 8.50
C GLN A 15 -17.01 6.41 7.28
N THR A 16 -17.48 5.18 7.04
CA THR A 16 -17.14 4.40 5.85
C THR A 16 -17.68 5.08 4.58
N ALA A 17 -18.91 5.60 4.60
CA ALA A 17 -19.48 6.35 3.48
C ALA A 17 -18.76 7.67 3.21
N GLU A 18 -18.36 8.39 4.27
CA GLU A 18 -17.57 9.61 4.15
C GLU A 18 -16.19 9.34 3.54
N THR A 19 -15.49 8.31 4.04
CA THR A 19 -14.20 7.85 3.49
C THR A 19 -14.35 7.51 2.02
N ALA A 20 -15.36 6.71 1.68
CA ALA A 20 -15.63 6.30 0.32
C ALA A 20 -15.79 7.51 -0.61
N LYS A 21 -16.67 8.44 -0.23
CA LYS A 21 -16.90 9.67 -0.99
C LYS A 21 -15.63 10.51 -1.15
N LYS A 22 -14.86 10.69 -0.07
CA LYS A 22 -13.64 11.53 -0.05
C LYS A 22 -12.55 11.00 -0.99
N TYR A 23 -12.42 9.68 -1.09
CA TYR A 23 -11.34 9.03 -1.83
C TYR A 23 -11.79 8.36 -3.15
N GLY A 24 -13.01 8.68 -3.62
CA GLY A 24 -13.52 8.16 -4.89
C GLY A 24 -13.79 6.66 -4.89
N LEU A 25 -14.07 6.08 -3.73
CA LEU A 25 -14.46 4.68 -3.55
C LEU A 25 -15.97 4.58 -3.28
N THR A 26 -16.51 3.36 -3.33
CA THR A 26 -17.83 3.03 -2.79
C THR A 26 -17.69 2.49 -1.37
N PRO A 27 -18.72 2.60 -0.51
CA PRO A 27 -18.68 2.00 0.83
C PRO A 27 -18.40 0.49 0.79
N ALA A 28 -18.95 -0.21 -0.22
CA ALA A 28 -18.71 -1.63 -0.43
C ALA A 28 -17.24 -1.93 -0.75
N GLU A 29 -16.58 -1.13 -1.59
CA GLU A 29 -15.15 -1.28 -1.88
C GLU A 29 -14.28 -1.09 -0.62
N VAL A 30 -14.62 -0.13 0.25
CA VAL A 30 -13.89 0.08 1.51
C VAL A 30 -14.03 -1.14 2.44
N THR A 31 -15.24 -1.67 2.58
CA THR A 31 -15.51 -2.88 3.37
C THR A 31 -14.81 -4.11 2.79
N GLU A 32 -14.86 -4.31 1.47
CA GLU A 32 -14.21 -5.44 0.80
C GLU A 32 -12.67 -5.38 0.94
N LEU A 33 -12.09 -4.18 0.80
CA LEU A 33 -10.67 -3.93 1.05
C LEU A 33 -10.26 -4.31 2.47
N HIS A 34 -11.05 -3.91 3.48
CA HIS A 34 -10.82 -4.27 4.87
C HIS A 34 -10.85 -5.79 5.06
N GLN A 35 -11.91 -6.44 4.58
CA GLN A 35 -12.12 -7.88 4.76
C GLN A 35 -11.01 -8.69 4.08
N LYS A 36 -10.67 -8.38 2.83
CA LYS A 36 -9.63 -9.08 2.08
C LYS A 36 -8.24 -8.85 2.65
N ALA A 37 -7.88 -7.63 3.05
CA ALA A 37 -6.59 -7.36 3.68
C ALA A 37 -6.48 -8.08 5.03
N THR A 38 -7.57 -8.11 5.81
CA THR A 38 -7.63 -8.83 7.09
C THR A 38 -7.50 -10.34 6.90
N ALA A 39 -8.21 -10.91 5.93
CA ALA A 39 -8.12 -12.33 5.59
C ALA A 39 -6.73 -12.73 5.10
N ALA A 40 -6.07 -11.87 4.33
CA ALA A 40 -4.72 -12.11 3.82
C ALA A 40 -3.69 -12.32 4.94
N LYS A 41 -3.84 -11.65 6.09
CA LYS A 41 -2.96 -11.84 7.28
C LYS A 41 -2.79 -13.30 7.68
N ALA A 42 -3.83 -14.12 7.51
CA ALA A 42 -3.80 -15.54 7.88
C ALA A 42 -2.80 -16.37 7.04
N THR A 43 -2.36 -15.84 5.90
CA THR A 43 -1.41 -16.50 4.98
C THR A 43 0.04 -16.04 5.17
N ALA A 44 0.29 -15.14 6.13
CA ALA A 44 1.63 -14.62 6.40
C ALA A 44 2.58 -15.74 6.85
N TYR A 45 3.79 -15.75 6.29
CA TYR A 45 4.90 -16.55 6.79
C TYR A 45 5.82 -15.65 7.60
N CYS A 46 5.63 -15.60 8.91
CA CYS A 46 6.39 -14.72 9.80
C CYS A 46 6.84 -15.39 11.10
N PRO A 47 7.63 -16.47 11.03
CA PRO A 47 8.02 -17.21 12.24
C PRO A 47 9.00 -16.43 13.13
N TYR A 48 9.64 -15.37 12.62
CA TYR A 48 10.66 -14.62 13.34
C TYR A 48 10.07 -13.46 14.13
N SER A 49 9.25 -12.63 13.49
CA SER A 49 8.58 -11.51 14.19
C SER A 49 7.25 -11.89 14.83
N GLN A 50 6.60 -12.95 14.34
CA GLN A 50 5.20 -13.28 14.64
C GLN A 50 4.22 -12.13 14.33
N PHE A 51 4.65 -11.14 13.55
CA PHE A 51 3.86 -9.97 13.19
C PHE A 51 3.26 -10.13 11.80
N ARG A 52 1.95 -10.42 11.75
CA ARG A 52 1.23 -10.65 10.50
C ARG A 52 0.75 -9.34 9.90
N VAL A 53 1.03 -9.19 8.61
CA VAL A 53 0.56 -8.07 7.79
C VAL A 53 -0.11 -8.64 6.56
N GLY A 54 -1.28 -8.11 6.23
CA GLY A 54 -2.02 -8.42 5.02
C GLY A 54 -2.20 -7.15 4.21
N ALA A 55 -2.17 -7.26 2.89
CA ALA A 55 -2.43 -6.17 1.99
C ALA A 55 -3.39 -6.60 0.89
N THR A 56 -4.20 -5.67 0.38
CA THR A 56 -5.06 -5.91 -0.77
C THR A 56 -5.08 -4.68 -1.67
N LEU A 57 -4.94 -4.93 -2.97
CA LEU A 57 -5.03 -3.92 -4.02
C LEU A 57 -6.41 -3.99 -4.66
N LEU A 58 -6.98 -2.82 -4.96
CA LEU A 58 -8.16 -2.71 -5.83
C LEU A 58 -7.71 -2.06 -7.14
N SER A 59 -7.86 -2.77 -8.25
CA SER A 59 -7.61 -2.24 -9.60
C SER A 59 -8.74 -1.32 -10.06
N LYS A 60 -8.48 -0.49 -11.09
CA LYS A 60 -9.49 0.38 -11.70
C LYS A 60 -10.61 -0.43 -12.39
N ASP A 61 -10.34 -1.67 -12.77
CA ASP A 61 -11.30 -2.62 -13.35
C ASP A 61 -12.07 -3.46 -12.30
N GLY A 62 -11.89 -3.16 -11.00
CA GLY A 62 -12.64 -3.82 -9.92
C GLY A 62 -12.06 -5.17 -9.46
N GLN A 63 -10.91 -5.59 -9.98
CA GLN A 63 -10.21 -6.80 -9.51
C GLN A 63 -9.46 -6.53 -8.20
N TYR A 64 -9.48 -7.51 -7.30
CA TYR A 64 -8.77 -7.48 -6.02
C TYR A 64 -7.59 -8.45 -6.01
N THR A 65 -6.43 -7.99 -5.55
CA THR A 65 -5.24 -8.83 -5.38
C THR A 65 -4.68 -8.69 -3.99
N SER A 66 -4.61 -9.80 -3.26
CA SER A 66 -4.15 -9.83 -1.87
C SER A 66 -2.75 -10.43 -1.73
N GLY A 67 -2.04 -10.02 -0.68
CA GLY A 67 -0.73 -10.53 -0.30
C GLY A 67 -0.52 -10.45 1.21
N ALA A 68 0.46 -11.19 1.72
CA ALA A 68 0.85 -11.21 3.12
C ALA A 68 2.38 -11.16 3.25
N ASN A 69 2.89 -10.75 4.40
CA ASN A 69 4.34 -10.70 4.60
C ASN A 69 4.96 -12.11 4.62
N VAL A 70 6.13 -12.22 4.00
CA VAL A 70 6.93 -13.44 3.94
C VAL A 70 8.33 -13.12 4.46
N GLU A 71 8.66 -13.67 5.61
CA GLU A 71 9.95 -13.51 6.25
C GLU A 71 10.96 -14.56 5.79
N ASN A 72 12.22 -14.32 6.14
CA ASN A 72 13.32 -15.21 5.84
C ASN A 72 14.35 -15.14 6.96
N ALA A 73 15.11 -16.22 7.17
CA ALA A 73 16.21 -16.25 8.14
C ALA A 73 17.23 -15.14 7.90
N SER A 74 17.49 -14.80 6.64
CA SER A 74 18.20 -13.58 6.26
C SER A 74 17.18 -12.44 6.16
N TYR A 75 17.02 -11.68 7.26
CA TYR A 75 15.95 -10.68 7.40
C TYR A 75 15.80 -9.70 6.22
N PRO A 76 16.88 -9.18 5.59
CA PRO A 76 16.75 -8.27 4.45
C PRO A 76 16.07 -8.89 3.20
N VAL A 77 16.02 -10.22 3.10
CA VAL A 77 15.37 -10.94 1.98
C VAL A 77 13.85 -10.96 2.14
N GLY A 78 13.34 -10.72 3.35
CA GLY A 78 11.91 -10.70 3.63
C GLY A 78 11.14 -9.68 2.78
N THR A 79 9.90 -10.03 2.44
CA THR A 79 9.03 -9.19 1.61
C THR A 79 7.75 -8.84 2.36
N CYS A 80 7.43 -7.55 2.40
CA CYS A 80 6.22 -7.04 3.04
C CYS A 80 4.96 -7.38 2.23
N ALA A 81 3.81 -7.38 2.88
CA ALA A 81 2.53 -7.78 2.28
C ALA A 81 2.17 -6.95 1.04
N GLU A 82 2.41 -5.65 1.05
CA GLU A 82 2.13 -4.73 -0.05
C GLU A 82 2.94 -5.14 -1.29
N ARG A 83 4.24 -5.37 -1.11
CA ARG A 83 5.15 -5.80 -2.19
C ARG A 83 4.77 -7.17 -2.75
N VAL A 84 4.30 -8.10 -1.91
CA VAL A 84 3.76 -9.40 -2.37
C VAL A 84 2.50 -9.19 -3.21
N ALA A 85 1.55 -8.39 -2.74
CA ALA A 85 0.30 -8.13 -3.45
C ALA A 85 0.54 -7.48 -4.82
N PHE A 86 1.42 -6.48 -4.88
CA PHE A 86 1.79 -5.87 -6.16
C PHE A 86 2.56 -6.84 -7.05
N GLY A 87 3.53 -7.58 -6.53
CA GLY A 87 4.28 -8.56 -7.31
C GLY A 87 3.35 -9.56 -8.01
N LYS A 88 2.34 -10.07 -7.29
CA LYS A 88 1.30 -10.92 -7.87
C LYS A 88 0.50 -10.19 -8.95
N ALA A 89 -0.10 -9.04 -8.64
CA ALA A 89 -0.93 -8.30 -9.59
C ALA A 89 -0.16 -7.96 -10.87
N ILE A 90 1.07 -7.49 -10.74
CA ILE A 90 1.90 -7.05 -11.85
C ILE A 90 2.29 -8.23 -12.76
N THR A 91 2.64 -9.37 -12.18
CA THR A 91 2.98 -10.58 -12.95
C THR A 91 1.77 -11.23 -13.61
N GLU A 92 0.57 -11.01 -13.08
CA GLU A 92 -0.72 -11.41 -13.69
C GLU A 92 -1.23 -10.40 -14.75
N GLY A 93 -0.45 -9.36 -15.05
CA GLY A 93 -0.80 -8.35 -16.07
C GLY A 93 -1.75 -7.25 -15.60
N ILE A 94 -2.15 -7.24 -14.33
CA ILE A 94 -3.01 -6.21 -13.75
C ILE A 94 -2.22 -4.91 -13.61
N ARG A 95 -2.78 -3.80 -14.09
CA ARG A 95 -2.21 -2.44 -14.01
C ARG A 95 -3.32 -1.46 -13.65
N GLY A 96 -2.94 -0.29 -13.14
CA GLY A 96 -3.89 0.76 -12.77
C GLY A 96 -4.66 0.41 -11.49
N PHE A 97 -4.29 1.03 -10.39
CA PHE A 97 -4.89 0.76 -9.08
C PHE A 97 -5.66 1.96 -8.55
N LYS A 98 -6.81 1.66 -7.93
CA LYS A 98 -7.73 2.62 -7.35
C LYS A 98 -7.42 2.86 -5.87
N ALA A 99 -7.02 1.81 -5.14
CA ALA A 99 -6.70 1.88 -3.72
C ALA A 99 -5.81 0.74 -3.27
N VAL A 100 -5.13 0.95 -2.14
CA VAL A 100 -4.35 -0.07 -1.43
C VAL A 100 -4.86 -0.15 0.00
N ALA A 101 -5.07 -1.35 0.51
CA ALA A 101 -5.38 -1.60 1.91
C ALA A 101 -4.26 -2.40 2.57
N VAL A 102 -3.96 -2.07 3.83
CA VAL A 102 -3.02 -2.77 4.70
C VAL A 102 -3.71 -3.06 6.03
N ALA A 103 -3.56 -4.27 6.55
CA ALA A 103 -4.12 -4.68 7.84
C ALA A 103 -3.02 -5.31 8.71
N THR A 104 -3.03 -5.01 10.00
CA THR A 104 -2.10 -5.58 11.00
C THR A 104 -2.82 -6.12 12.23
N ASP A 105 -2.06 -6.66 13.19
CA ASP A 105 -2.57 -7.20 14.46
C ASP A 105 -2.37 -6.24 15.66
N ILE A 106 -2.00 -4.98 15.41
CA ILE A 106 -1.83 -3.96 16.47
C ILE A 106 -3.00 -2.99 16.54
N GLU A 107 -3.09 -2.27 17.66
CA GLU A 107 -4.17 -1.30 17.93
C GLU A 107 -3.99 0.01 17.14
N ALA A 108 -2.77 0.43 16.85
CA ALA A 108 -2.54 1.59 16.00
C ALA A 108 -2.59 1.19 14.51
N PRO A 109 -3.32 1.93 13.64
CA PRO A 109 -3.18 1.83 12.20
C PRO A 109 -1.70 1.85 11.78
N CYS A 110 -1.24 0.79 11.11
CA CYS A 110 0.17 0.67 10.75
C CYS A 110 0.41 1.20 9.34
N SER A 111 1.35 2.14 9.23
CA SER A 111 1.73 2.72 7.94
C SER A 111 2.66 1.78 7.15
N PRO A 112 2.54 1.72 5.80
CA PRO A 112 3.52 1.05 4.96
C PRO A 112 4.93 1.53 5.26
N CYS A 113 5.89 0.61 5.28
CA CYS A 113 7.29 0.97 5.47
C CYS A 113 7.83 1.76 4.27
N GLY A 114 8.96 2.46 4.43
CA GLY A 114 9.53 3.31 3.37
C GLY A 114 9.76 2.57 2.05
N MET A 115 10.21 1.32 2.08
CA MET A 115 10.37 0.49 0.88
C MET A 115 9.04 0.21 0.18
N CYS A 116 7.97 -0.08 0.95
CA CYS A 116 6.64 -0.28 0.38
C CYS A 116 6.09 1.01 -0.21
N ARG A 117 6.27 2.15 0.45
CA ARG A 117 5.84 3.45 -0.10
C ARG A 117 6.47 3.72 -1.46
N GLN A 118 7.78 3.52 -1.57
CA GLN A 118 8.49 3.70 -2.85
C GLN A 118 8.07 2.68 -3.91
N PHE A 119 7.81 1.43 -3.52
CA PHE A 119 7.34 0.39 -4.43
C PHE A 119 5.93 0.70 -4.94
N ILE A 120 5.02 1.11 -4.05
CA ILE A 120 3.65 1.53 -4.39
C ILE A 120 3.70 2.69 -5.38
N ARG A 121 4.58 3.67 -5.14
CA ARG A 121 4.76 4.87 -5.99
C ARG A 121 5.10 4.56 -7.45
N GLU A 122 5.69 3.42 -7.75
CA GLU A 122 5.97 3.02 -9.13
C GLU A 122 4.68 2.70 -9.92
N PHE A 123 3.66 2.19 -9.23
CA PHE A 123 2.50 1.54 -9.88
C PHE A 123 1.18 2.28 -9.69
N VAL A 124 1.14 3.32 -8.87
CA VAL A 124 -0.09 4.07 -8.54
C VAL A 124 0.11 5.57 -8.65
N ASP A 125 -1.01 6.28 -8.78
CA ASP A 125 -1.03 7.75 -8.81
C ASP A 125 -0.71 8.30 -7.39
N LEU A 126 -0.08 9.47 -7.30
CA LEU A 126 0.26 10.09 -6.00
C LEU A 126 -0.97 10.37 -5.12
N GLU A 127 -2.14 10.52 -5.74
CA GLU A 127 -3.41 10.71 -5.05
C GLU A 127 -4.08 9.40 -4.60
N THR A 128 -3.52 8.23 -4.95
CA THR A 128 -4.12 6.94 -4.60
C THR A 128 -4.22 6.79 -3.08
N PRO A 129 -5.42 6.48 -2.55
CA PRO A 129 -5.63 6.28 -1.11
C PRO A 129 -5.02 4.96 -0.62
N ILE A 130 -4.33 5.05 0.52
CA ILE A 130 -3.81 3.92 1.28
C ILE A 130 -4.61 3.82 2.58
N LEU A 131 -5.39 2.75 2.72
CA LEU A 131 -6.21 2.46 3.89
C LEU A 131 -5.43 1.55 4.84
N MET A 132 -5.24 1.99 6.07
CA MET A 132 -4.41 1.32 7.08
C MET A 132 -5.29 0.86 8.23
N PHE A 133 -5.66 -0.42 8.25
CA PHE A 133 -6.52 -1.04 9.24
C PHE A 133 -5.73 -1.61 10.42
N ASN A 134 -6.24 -1.41 11.62
CA ASN A 134 -5.75 -2.02 12.85
C ASN A 134 -6.46 -3.38 13.11
N LYS A 135 -6.17 -4.02 14.24
CA LYS A 135 -6.78 -5.30 14.62
C LYS A 135 -8.29 -5.26 14.90
N ASP A 136 -8.82 -4.09 15.27
CA ASP A 136 -10.20 -3.87 15.71
C ASP A 136 -11.09 -3.28 14.59
N GLY A 137 -10.57 -3.17 13.36
CA GLY A 137 -11.30 -2.57 12.24
C GLY A 137 -11.28 -1.04 12.21
N LYS A 138 -10.58 -0.39 13.14
CA LYS A 138 -10.30 1.05 13.04
C LYS A 138 -9.21 1.31 12.02
N TYR A 139 -9.27 2.44 11.34
CA TYR A 139 -8.35 2.71 10.24
C TYR A 139 -8.08 4.18 10.03
N ALA A 140 -6.91 4.45 9.44
CA ALA A 140 -6.55 5.75 8.91
C ALA A 140 -6.42 5.65 7.39
N VAL A 141 -6.71 6.74 6.68
CA VAL A 141 -6.53 6.81 5.22
C VAL A 141 -5.67 8.01 4.87
N MET A 142 -4.64 7.77 4.07
CA MET A 142 -3.76 8.82 3.54
C MET A 142 -3.51 8.59 2.06
N ARG A 143 -3.38 9.68 1.30
CA ARG A 143 -2.87 9.60 -0.08
C ARG A 143 -1.38 9.26 -0.06
N LEU A 144 -0.90 8.62 -1.11
CA LEU A 144 0.51 8.27 -1.24
C LEU A 144 1.44 9.49 -1.12
N GLU A 145 1.08 10.63 -1.72
CA GLU A 145 1.84 11.89 -1.63
C GLU A 145 2.10 12.35 -0.18
N ALA A 146 1.16 12.10 0.73
CA ALA A 146 1.29 12.47 2.13
C ALA A 146 2.18 11.48 2.89
N LEU A 147 2.23 10.22 2.44
CA LEU A 147 3.09 9.18 3.02
C LEU A 147 4.53 9.26 2.50
N LEU A 148 4.73 9.73 1.27
CA LEU A 148 6.02 9.83 0.62
C LEU A 148 6.18 11.21 -0.06
N PRO A 149 6.29 12.29 0.72
CA PRO A 149 6.43 13.63 0.18
C PRO A 149 7.73 13.76 -0.62
N LEU A 150 7.68 14.49 -1.73
CA LEU A 150 8.82 14.70 -2.64
C LEU A 150 9.44 13.37 -3.13
N SER A 151 8.60 12.37 -3.37
CA SER A 151 9.04 11.03 -3.77
C SER A 151 9.89 11.06 -5.04
N PHE A 152 11.01 10.32 -5.04
CA PHE A 152 11.72 9.97 -6.25
C PHE A 152 10.85 9.06 -7.14
N GLY A 153 10.97 9.20 -8.46
CA GLY A 153 10.13 8.49 -9.42
C GLY A 153 10.68 8.50 -10.85
N PRO A 154 10.00 7.84 -11.79
CA PRO A 154 10.43 7.75 -13.19
C PRO A 154 10.71 9.11 -13.84
N GLU A 155 9.95 10.15 -13.49
CA GLU A 155 10.13 11.51 -14.00
C GLU A 155 11.47 12.17 -13.60
N TYR A 156 12.16 11.64 -12.59
CA TYR A 156 13.47 12.11 -12.15
C TYR A 156 14.64 11.34 -12.79
N LEU A 157 14.36 10.24 -13.51
CA LEU A 157 15.39 9.47 -14.21
C LEU A 157 15.63 10.09 -15.60
N PRO A 158 16.83 10.64 -15.88
CA PRO A 158 17.17 11.02 -17.23
C PRO A 158 17.30 9.77 -18.10
N PRO A 159 17.09 9.89 -19.42
CA PRO A 159 17.40 8.82 -20.35
C PRO A 159 18.84 8.29 -20.14
N PRO A 160 19.08 6.96 -20.21
CA PRO A 160 20.41 6.40 -19.96
C PRO A 160 21.52 7.02 -20.82
N ASP A 161 21.22 7.33 -22.08
CA ASP A 161 22.16 7.96 -23.01
C ASP A 161 22.55 9.40 -22.59
N VAL A 162 21.64 10.13 -21.94
CA VAL A 162 21.92 11.45 -21.35
C VAL A 162 22.89 11.31 -20.18
N LEU A 163 22.67 10.32 -19.30
CA LEU A 163 23.56 10.04 -18.17
C LEU A 163 24.95 9.60 -18.62
N GLU A 164 25.04 8.78 -19.67
CA GLU A 164 26.31 8.32 -20.23
C GLU A 164 27.11 9.48 -20.84
N ARG A 165 26.48 10.35 -21.63
CA ARG A 165 27.13 11.54 -22.19
C ARG A 165 27.65 12.48 -21.11
N ALA A 166 26.85 12.71 -20.06
CA ALA A 166 27.25 13.55 -18.93
C ALA A 166 28.49 13.00 -18.20
N ARG A 167 28.61 11.67 -18.04
CA ARG A 167 29.78 11.03 -17.42
C ARG A 167 31.02 11.06 -18.31
N ALA A 168 30.85 11.01 -19.63
CA ALA A 168 31.94 11.07 -20.59
C ALA A 168 32.55 12.48 -20.76
N GLY A 169 32.07 13.48 -20.01
CA GLY A 169 32.55 14.86 -20.11
C GLY A 169 32.07 15.61 -21.36
N GLY A 170 31.06 15.09 -22.06
CA GLY A 170 30.43 15.77 -23.19
C GLY A 170 29.59 16.95 -22.69
N LYS A 171 29.86 18.15 -23.23
CA LYS A 171 28.94 19.29 -23.13
C LYS A 171 27.60 18.97 -23.77
#